data_AF-A0A1F9WWN7-F1
#
_entry.id   AF-A0A1F9WWN7-F1
#
_cell.length_a   1.000
_cell.length_b   1.000
_cell.length_c   1.000
_cell.angle_alpha   90.00
_cell.angle_beta   90.00
_cell.angle_gamma   90.00
#
_symmetry.space_group_name_H-M   'P 1'
#
loop_
_entity.id
_entity.type
_entity.pdbx_description
1 polymer ?
#
loop_
_entity_poly.entity_id
_entity_poly.type
_entity_poly.pdbx_seq_one_letter_code
_entity_poly.pdbx_strand_id
1 'polypeptide(L)'
;MIINWLEKIRITYNVNPWIFAAVYATCVPPFWYAVYKVAAGLRVGKRDKLLQWFLVLGFTLIAPFLYIAFFGKNLPGWFWIAVTAFICLSVLSLIKTIRGKIQMKINA
;
A
#
# COMPACT_ATOMS: atom_id res chain seq x y z
N MET A 1 2.99 5.39 32.14
CA MET A 1 1.68 5.71 31.52
C MET A 1 1.55 5.17 30.09
N ILE A 2 2.54 5.37 29.21
CA ILE A 2 2.52 4.88 27.80
C ILE A 2 2.66 3.34 27.69
N ILE A 3 3.42 2.73 28.59
CA ILE A 3 3.72 1.29 28.57
C ILE A 3 2.45 0.43 28.78
N ASN A 4 1.58 0.83 29.71
CA ASN A 4 0.30 0.16 29.96
C ASN A 4 -0.68 0.26 28.77
N TRP A 5 -0.62 1.35 28.01
CA TRP A 5 -1.46 1.54 26.81
C TRP A 5 -0.98 0.62 25.68
N LEU A 6 0.33 0.52 25.46
CA LEU A 6 0.94 -0.44 24.55
C LEU A 6 0.63 -1.89 24.91
N GLU A 7 0.63 -2.22 26.20
CA GLU A 7 0.34 -3.57 26.69
C GLU A 7 -1.14 -3.95 26.52
N LYS A 8 -2.07 -3.01 26.75
CA LYS A 8 -3.50 -3.19 26.42
C LYS A 8 -3.73 -3.38 24.92
N ILE A 9 -3.03 -2.65 24.06
CA ILE A 9 -3.17 -2.82 22.60
C ILE A 9 -2.60 -4.16 22.14
N ARG A 10 -1.45 -4.57 22.69
CA ARG A 10 -0.85 -5.88 22.40
C ARG A 10 -1.80 -7.02 22.80
N ILE A 11 -2.45 -6.91 23.95
CA ILE A 11 -3.39 -7.94 24.44
C ILE A 11 -4.72 -7.90 23.67
N THR A 12 -5.26 -6.72 23.36
CA THR A 12 -6.56 -6.59 22.69
C THR A 12 -6.52 -6.89 21.19
N TYR A 13 -5.44 -6.51 20.50
CA TYR A 13 -5.36 -6.61 19.04
C TYR A 13 -4.36 -7.65 18.54
N ASN A 14 -3.52 -8.22 19.43
CA ASN A 14 -2.50 -9.22 19.10
C ASN A 14 -1.53 -8.79 17.97
N VAL A 15 -1.43 -7.49 17.70
CA VAL A 15 -0.47 -6.92 16.75
C VAL A 15 0.81 -6.62 17.51
N ASN A 16 1.94 -7.11 17.01
CA ASN A 16 3.24 -6.76 17.58
C ASN A 16 3.66 -5.38 17.04
N PRO A 17 3.68 -4.33 17.88
CA PRO A 17 3.97 -2.97 17.44
C PRO A 17 5.39 -2.81 16.88
N TRP A 18 6.33 -3.65 17.30
CA TRP A 18 7.71 -3.64 16.79
C TRP A 18 7.79 -4.12 15.35
N ILE A 19 7.04 -5.16 15.00
CA ILE A 19 7.02 -5.68 13.62
C ILE A 19 6.31 -4.69 12.71
N PHE A 20 5.21 -4.08 13.16
CA PHE A 20 4.55 -3.00 12.44
C PHE A 20 5.52 -1.84 12.18
N ALA A 21 6.24 -1.39 13.21
CA ALA A 21 7.22 -0.32 13.09
C ALA A 21 8.36 -0.68 12.12
N ALA A 22 8.86 -1.92 12.16
CA ALA A 22 9.90 -2.39 11.25
C ALA A 22 9.43 -2.42 9.78
N VAL A 23 8.23 -2.97 9.52
CA VAL A 23 7.63 -3.01 8.17
C VAL A 23 7.39 -1.59 7.67
N TYR A 24 6.80 -0.72 8.51
CA TYR A 24 6.53 0.67 8.17
C TYR A 24 7.84 1.43 7.88
N ALA A 25 8.85 1.31 8.74
CA ALA A 25 10.15 1.95 8.56
C ALA A 25 10.87 1.47 7.29
N THR A 26 10.70 0.21 6.90
CA THR A 26 11.26 -0.32 5.65
C THR A 26 10.51 0.22 4.41
N CYS A 27 9.21 0.47 4.55
CA CYS A 27 8.35 1.00 3.48
C CYS A 27 8.50 2.52 3.28
N VAL A 28 8.83 3.28 4.32
CA VAL A 28 8.93 4.75 4.25
C VAL A 28 9.97 5.26 3.21
N PRO A 29 11.21 4.74 3.16
CA PRO A 29 12.20 5.20 2.17
C PRO A 29 11.77 4.98 0.70
N PRO A 30 11.34 3.78 0.27
CA PRO A 30 10.89 3.57 -1.11
C PRO A 30 9.59 4.33 -1.41
N PHE A 31 8.71 4.55 -0.42
CA PHE A 31 7.52 5.37 -0.58
C PHE A 31 7.87 6.81 -0.99
N TRP A 32 8.71 7.50 -0.22
CA TRP A 32 9.11 8.88 -0.52
C TRP A 32 9.86 8.99 -1.84
N TYR A 33 10.71 8.01 -2.16
CA TYR A 33 11.40 7.96 -3.43
C TYR A 33 10.43 7.81 -4.61
N ALA A 34 9.40 6.98 -4.48
CA ALA A 34 8.37 6.81 -5.49
C ALA A 34 7.48 8.07 -5.62
N VAL A 35 7.16 8.76 -4.52
CA VAL A 35 6.48 10.07 -4.56
C VAL A 35 7.30 11.08 -5.37
N TYR A 36 8.59 11.18 -5.08
CA TYR A 36 9.48 12.09 -5.79
C TYR A 36 9.53 11.80 -7.29
N LYS A 37 9.64 10.51 -7.67
CA LYS A 37 9.64 10.08 -9.08
C LYS A 37 8.31 10.36 -9.77
N VAL A 38 7.17 10.16 -9.11
CA VAL A 38 5.85 10.51 -9.65
C VAL A 38 5.73 12.02 -9.85
N ALA A 39 6.08 12.82 -8.85
CA ALA A 39 6.02 14.28 -8.93
C ALA A 39 6.95 14.84 -10.02
N ALA A 40 8.17 14.29 -10.14
CA ALA A 40 9.11 14.65 -11.20
C ALA A 40 8.63 14.19 -12.59
N GLY A 41 8.04 12.99 -12.69
CA GLY A 41 7.49 12.44 -13.94
C GLY A 41 6.28 13.23 -14.46
N LEU A 42 5.42 13.72 -13.56
CA LEU A 42 4.30 14.60 -13.88
C LEU A 42 4.78 15.93 -14.48
N ARG A 43 5.87 16.51 -13.95
CA ARG A 43 6.46 17.75 -14.48
C ARG A 43 7.07 17.60 -15.88
N VAL A 44 7.63 16.43 -16.18
CA VAL A 44 8.33 16.18 -17.46
C VAL A 44 7.41 15.53 -18.52
N GLY A 45 6.15 15.22 -18.18
CA GLY A 45 5.19 14.62 -19.11
C GLY A 45 5.45 13.16 -19.47
N LYS A 46 6.37 12.47 -18.77
CA LYS A 46 6.70 11.06 -19.01
C LYS A 46 5.67 10.12 -18.38
N ARG A 47 4.54 9.94 -19.07
CA ARG A 47 3.39 9.12 -18.63
C ARG A 47 3.71 7.63 -18.48
N ASP A 48 4.63 7.09 -19.28
CA ASP A 48 4.96 5.65 -19.31
C ASP A 48 5.55 5.13 -17.98
N LYS A 49 6.50 5.87 -17.39
CA LYS A 49 7.11 5.48 -16.11
C LYS A 49 6.26 5.85 -14.90
N LEU A 50 5.30 6.76 -15.08
CA LEU A 50 4.43 7.28 -14.05
C LEU A 50 3.57 6.16 -13.44
N LEU A 51 3.04 5.27 -14.29
CA LEU A 51 2.23 4.14 -13.87
C LEU A 51 3.01 3.14 -13.00
N GLN A 52 4.28 2.87 -13.35
CA GLN A 52 5.15 1.98 -12.58
C GLN A 52 5.42 2.54 -11.18
N TRP A 53 5.75 3.83 -11.06
CA TRP A 53 5.98 4.45 -9.75
C TRP A 53 4.70 4.58 -8.92
N PHE A 54 3.55 4.77 -9.55
CA PHE A 54 2.25 4.71 -8.87
C PHE A 54 1.95 3.32 -8.29
N LEU A 55 2.28 2.25 -9.01
CA LEU A 55 2.14 0.88 -8.49
C LEU A 55 3.08 0.63 -7.30
N VAL A 56 4.34 1.08 -7.39
CA VAL A 56 5.29 0.99 -6.27
C VAL A 56 4.79 1.79 -5.06
N LEU A 57 4.26 3.01 -5.26
CA LEU A 57 3.63 3.79 -4.20
C LEU A 57 2.48 3.06 -3.54
N GLY A 58 1.53 2.55 -4.34
CA GLY A 58 0.37 1.83 -3.85
C GLY A 58 0.78 0.57 -3.08
N PHE A 59 1.71 -0.22 -3.63
CA PHE A 59 2.21 -1.44 -2.99
C PHE A 59 2.90 -1.15 -1.65
N THR A 60 3.77 -0.15 -1.62
CA THR A 60 4.51 0.25 -0.41
C THR A 60 3.57 0.81 0.66
N LEU A 61 2.48 1.46 0.25
CA LEU A 61 1.43 1.93 1.14
C LEU A 61 0.61 0.76 1.70
N ILE A 62 0.24 -0.22 0.88
CA ILE A 62 -0.61 -1.37 1.25
C ILE A 62 0.14 -2.38 2.14
N ALA A 63 1.45 -2.57 1.94
CA ALA A 63 2.25 -3.57 2.66
C ALA A 63 2.09 -3.55 4.20
N PRO A 64 2.20 -2.41 4.91
CA PRO A 64 1.97 -2.36 6.36
C PRO A 64 0.51 -2.63 6.75
N PHE A 65 -0.47 -2.26 5.92
CA PHE A 65 -1.88 -2.61 6.16
C PHE A 65 -2.13 -4.10 5.98
N LEU A 66 -1.44 -4.74 5.03
CA LEU A 66 -1.51 -6.19 4.85
C LEU A 66 -1.01 -6.93 6.11
N TYR A 67 0.09 -6.45 6.71
CA TYR A 67 0.57 -6.98 7.98
C TYR A 67 -0.49 -6.87 9.08
N ILE A 68 -1.11 -5.70 9.22
CA ILE A 68 -2.19 -5.50 10.21
C ILE A 68 -3.39 -6.41 9.90
N ALA A 69 -3.76 -6.60 8.63
CA ALA A 69 -4.91 -7.43 8.26
C ALA A 69 -4.70 -8.92 8.58
N PHE A 70 -3.48 -9.44 8.44
CA PHE A 70 -3.16 -10.83 8.76
C PHE A 70 -2.97 -11.08 10.26
N PHE A 71 -2.36 -10.15 11.00
CA PHE A 71 -2.00 -10.34 12.41
C PHE A 71 -2.96 -9.66 13.39
N GLY A 72 -3.74 -8.69 12.94
CA GLY A 72 -4.67 -7.94 13.78
C GLY A 72 -5.94 -8.72 14.05
N LYS A 73 -6.15 -9.07 15.32
CA LYS A 73 -7.44 -9.53 15.82
C LYS A 73 -8.24 -8.32 16.32
N ASN A 74 -9.56 -8.35 16.16
CA ASN A 74 -10.47 -7.34 16.69
C ASN A 74 -10.29 -5.91 16.13
N LEU A 75 -9.79 -5.77 14.89
CA LEU A 75 -9.65 -4.47 14.24
C LEU A 75 -11.02 -3.80 14.05
N PRO A 76 -11.11 -2.48 14.26
CA PRO A 76 -12.36 -1.77 14.09
C PRO A 76 -12.83 -1.78 12.62
N GLY A 77 -14.15 -1.82 12.40
CA GLY A 77 -14.75 -2.08 11.08
C GLY A 77 -14.29 -1.14 9.95
N TRP A 78 -13.96 0.12 10.26
CA TRP A 78 -13.44 1.08 9.27
C TRP A 78 -12.11 0.65 8.64
N PHE A 79 -11.27 -0.10 9.37
CA PHE A 79 -10.02 -0.65 8.84
C PHE A 79 -10.29 -1.62 7.69
N TRP A 80 -11.28 -2.50 7.86
CA TRP A 80 -11.67 -3.46 6.83
C TRP A 80 -12.24 -2.77 5.59
N ILE A 81 -13.01 -1.70 5.76
CA ILE A 81 -13.53 -0.89 4.64
C ILE A 81 -12.35 -0.27 3.86
N ALA A 82 -11.37 0.32 4.56
CA ALA A 82 -10.20 0.91 3.92
C ALA A 82 -9.37 -0.13 3.15
N VAL A 83 -9.04 -1.27 3.78
CA VAL A 83 -8.28 -2.35 3.14
C VAL A 83 -9.03 -2.93 1.94
N THR A 84 -10.33 -3.18 2.07
CA THR A 84 -11.16 -3.70 0.98
C THR A 84 -11.20 -2.74 -0.20
N ALA A 85 -11.36 -1.44 0.06
CA ALA A 85 -11.31 -0.42 -0.98
C ALA A 85 -9.95 -0.38 -1.68
N PHE A 86 -8.84 -0.45 -0.92
CA PHE A 86 -7.49 -0.49 -1.46
C PHE A 86 -7.24 -1.72 -2.35
N ILE A 87 -7.69 -2.90 -1.93
CA ILE A 87 -7.58 -4.13 -2.72
C ILE A 87 -8.40 -4.00 -4.00
N CYS A 88 -9.66 -3.57 -3.92
CA CYS A 88 -10.51 -3.37 -5.09
C CYS A 88 -9.87 -2.39 -6.09
N LEU A 89 -9.36 -1.25 -5.63
CA LEU A 89 -8.69 -0.28 -6.51
C LEU A 89 -7.44 -0.88 -7.16
N SER A 90 -6.66 -1.67 -6.41
CA SER A 90 -5.45 -2.32 -6.92
C SER A 90 -5.78 -3.34 -8.01
N VAL A 91 -6.78 -4.19 -7.78
CA VAL A 91 -7.25 -5.20 -8.74
C VAL A 91 -7.81 -4.54 -10.00
N LEU A 92 -8.66 -3.52 -9.85
CA LEU A 92 -9.22 -2.78 -10.98
C LEU A 92 -8.13 -2.10 -11.81
N SER A 93 -7.10 -1.55 -11.16
CA SER A 93 -5.93 -0.94 -11.83
C SER A 93 -5.11 -1.98 -12.61
N LEU A 94 -4.92 -3.17 -12.05
CA LEU A 94 -4.20 -4.26 -12.69
C LEU A 94 -4.97 -4.78 -13.91
N ILE A 95 -6.28 -4.99 -13.78
CA ILE A 95 -7.17 -5.41 -14.89
C ILE A 95 -7.12 -4.40 -16.04
N LYS A 96 -7.21 -3.08 -15.75
CA LYS A 96 -7.09 -2.03 -16.78
C LYS A 96 -5.74 -2.07 -17.50
N THR A 97 -4.65 -2.28 -16.75
CA THR A 97 -3.29 -2.36 -17.31
C THR A 97 -3.11 -3.57 -18.21
N ILE A 98 -3.61 -4.74 -17.78
CA ILE A 98 -3.57 -5.98 -18.57
C ILE A 98 -4.42 -5.84 -19.84
N ARG A 99 -5.64 -5.32 -19.72
CA ARG A 99 -6.53 -5.09 -20.86
C ARG A 99 -5.90 -4.15 -21.89
N GLY A 100 -5.27 -3.06 -21.45
CA GLY A 100 -4.56 -2.14 -22.34
C GLY A 100 -3.37 -2.78 -23.06
N LYS A 101 -2.58 -3.62 -22.39
CA LYS A 101 -1.47 -4.36 -23.01
C LYS A 101 -1.94 -5.42 -24.00
N ILE A 102 -3.03 -6.13 -23.70
CA ILE A 102 -3.63 -7.11 -24.62
C ILE A 102 -4.13 -6.40 -25.89
N GLN A 103 -4.78 -5.24 -25.74
CA GLN A 103 -5.28 -4.46 -26.86
C GLN A 103 -4.17 -3.89 -27.76
N MET A 104 -3.02 -3.50 -27.17
CA MET A 104 -1.84 -3.10 -27.96
C MET A 104 -1.21 -4.26 -28.72
N LYS A 105 -1.21 -5.49 -28.17
CA LYS A 105 -0.65 -6.67 -28.85
C LYS A 105 -1.54 -7.20 -29.99
N ILE A 106 -2.82 -6.85 -30.00
CA ILE A 106 -3.77 -7.24 -31.06
C ILE A 106 -3.75 -6.23 -32.24
N ASN A 107 -3.35 -4.98 -31.98
CA ASN A 107 -3.27 -3.90 -33.00
C ASN A 107 -1.85 -3.67 -33.58
N ALA A 108 -0.87 -4.50 -33.21
CA ALA A 108 0.50 -4.47 -33.71
C ALA A 108 0.77 -5.71 -34.57
#